data_AF-A0A7X6VTQ7-F1
#
_entry.id   AF-A0A7X6VTQ7-F1
#
_cell.length_a   1.000
_cell.length_b   1.000
_cell.length_c   1.000
_cell.angle_alpha   90.00
_cell.angle_beta   90.00
_cell.angle_gamma   90.00
#
_symmetry.space_group_name_H-M   'P 1'
#
loop_
_entity.id
_entity.type
_entity.pdbx_description
1 polymer ?
#
loop_
_entity_poly.entity_id
_entity_poly.type
_entity_poly.pdbx_seq_one_letter_code
_entity_poly.pdbx_strand_id
1 'polypeptide(L)' 'MTDITNQIRDIAIRLLKEEQIDLFIAWEKGDLEYQTKPYFAKSVEDVEKIVFD' A
#
# COMPACT_ATOMS: atom_id res chain seq x y z
N MET A 1 -12.33 -0.29 8.09
CA MET A 1 -10.88 -0.09 8.28
C MET A 1 -10.27 0.93 7.30
N THR A 2 -11.08 1.66 6.52
CA THR A 2 -10.63 2.67 5.55
C THR A 2 -9.69 3.73 6.14
N ASP A 3 -9.94 4.13 7.39
CA ASP A 3 -9.07 5.08 8.10
C ASP A 3 -7.64 4.53 8.28
N ILE A 4 -7.53 3.26 8.66
CA ILE A 4 -6.24 2.57 8.82
C ILE A 4 -5.53 2.44 7.46
N THR A 5 -6.26 2.06 6.41
CA THR A 5 -5.70 1.98 5.05
C THR A 5 -5.12 3.33 4.62
N ASN A 6 -5.84 4.43 4.87
CA ASN A 6 -5.36 5.77 4.54
C ASN A 6 -4.11 6.15 5.35
N GLN A 7 -4.09 5.86 6.66
CA GLN A 7 -2.91 6.09 7.48
C GLN A 7 -1.68 5.30 6.99
N ILE A 8 -1.87 4.02 6.61
CA ILE A 8 -0.80 3.19 6.04
C ILE A 8 -0.28 3.81 4.73
N ARG A 9 -1.19 4.26 3.86
CA ARG A 9 -0.84 4.91 2.59
C ARG A 9 -0.05 6.20 2.83
N ASP A 10 -0.49 7.05 3.74
CA ASP A 10 0.21 8.30 4.08
C ASP A 10 1.64 8.03 4.57
N ILE A 11 1.82 7.02 5.41
CA ILE A 11 3.14 6.59 5.90
C ILE A 11 4.00 6.08 4.73
N ALA A 12 3.48 5.19 3.89
CA ALA A 12 4.21 4.63 2.76
C ALA A 12 4.63 5.72 1.75
N ILE A 13 3.72 6.66 1.43
CA ILE A 13 4.00 7.81 0.56
C ILE A 13 5.13 8.65 1.14
N ARG A 14 5.08 8.97 2.43
CA ARG A 14 6.14 9.76 3.08
C ARG A 14 7.49 9.06 2.99
N LEU A 15 7.55 7.78 3.36
CA LEU A 15 8.79 7.00 3.37
C LEU A 15 9.41 6.85 1.96
N LEU A 16 8.58 6.63 0.94
CA LEU A 16 9.03 6.53 -0.46
C LEU A 16 9.47 7.89 -1.02
N LYS A 17 8.74 8.98 -0.73
CA LYS A 17 9.10 10.34 -1.19
C LYS A 17 10.39 10.86 -0.57
N GLU A 18 10.62 10.52 0.69
CA GLU A 18 11.83 10.89 1.43
C GLU A 18 12.98 9.91 1.18
N GLU A 19 12.82 8.95 0.26
CA GLU A 19 13.82 7.92 -0.10
C GLU A 19 14.35 7.13 1.11
N GLN A 20 13.54 7.01 2.17
CA GLN A 20 13.90 6.24 3.37
C GLN A 20 13.78 4.72 3.12
N ILE A 21 12.98 4.34 2.14
CA ILE A 21 12.79 2.97 1.68
C ILE A 21 12.71 2.94 0.15
N ASP A 22 13.16 1.84 -0.44
CA ASP A 22 13.00 1.57 -1.88
C ASP A 22 11.74 0.74 -2.19
N LEU A 23 11.14 0.13 -1.16
CA LEU A 23 10.06 -0.83 -1.29
C LEU A 23 9.17 -0.86 -0.04
N PHE A 24 7.87 -0.85 -0.25
CA PHE A 24 6.85 -1.08 0.78
C PHE A 24 6.07 -2.36 0.49
N ILE A 25 6.01 -3.28 1.46
CA ILE A 25 5.30 -4.57 1.33
C ILE A 25 3.90 -4.42 1.94
N ALA A 26 2.88 -4.80 1.19
CA ALA A 26 1.49 -4.65 1.59
C ALA A 26 0.59 -5.72 0.95
N TRP A 27 -0.71 -5.44 0.92
CA TRP A 27 -1.73 -6.25 0.27
C TRP A 27 -2.47 -5.39 -0.76
N GLU A 28 -2.88 -6.00 -1.86
CA GLU A 28 -3.83 -5.41 -2.81
C GLU A 28 -5.04 -6.34 -2.97
N LYS A 29 -6.14 -5.81 -3.53
CA LYS A 29 -7.28 -6.66 -3.91
C LYS A 29 -6.87 -7.64 -5.02
N GLY A 30 -7.26 -8.90 -4.82
CA GLY A 30 -7.12 -9.94 -5.81
C GLY A 30 -8.21 -9.88 -6.87
N ASP A 31 -8.28 -10.91 -7.72
CA ASP A 31 -9.25 -10.97 -8.81
C ASP A 31 -10.67 -11.28 -8.31
N LEU A 32 -10.79 -11.80 -7.08
CA LEU A 32 -12.04 -12.12 -6.39
C LEU A 32 -12.26 -11.14 -5.24
N GLU A 33 -13.50 -10.73 -4.96
CA GLU A 33 -13.82 -9.69 -3.95
C GLU A 33 -13.27 -9.99 -2.54
N TYR A 34 -13.26 -11.28 -2.18
CA TYR A 34 -12.77 -11.77 -0.89
C TYR A 34 -11.27 -12.06 -0.86
N GLN A 35 -10.58 -11.91 -1.98
CA GLN A 35 -9.16 -12.22 -2.10
C GLN A 35 -8.32 -10.97 -1.88
N THR A 36 -7.31 -11.11 -1.04
CA THR A 36 -6.19 -10.18 -0.95
C THR A 36 -4.91 -10.92 -1.34
N LYS A 37 -4.00 -10.24 -2.03
CA LYS A 37 -2.72 -10.82 -2.46
C LYS A 37 -1.55 -9.92 -2.09
N PRO A 38 -0.34 -10.49 -1.85
CA PRO A 38 0.83 -9.68 -1.51
C PRO A 38 1.12 -8.67 -2.62
N TYR A 39 1.44 -7.45 -2.23
CA TYR A 39 1.76 -6.36 -3.13
C TYR A 39 3.06 -5.66 -2.72
N PHE A 40 3.77 -5.16 -3.73
CA PHE A 40 5.07 -4.50 -3.60
C PHE A 40 4.96 -3.11 -4.22
N ALA A 41 4.85 -2.08 -3.38
CA ALA A 41 4.81 -0.70 -3.84
C ALA A 41 6.24 -0.12 -3.88
N LYS A 42 6.68 0.32 -5.06
CA LYS A 42 8.01 0.90 -5.27
C LYS A 42 7.97 2.40 -5.57
N SER A 43 6.80 2.93 -5.89
CA SER A 43 6.59 4.36 -6.10
C SER A 43 5.37 4.86 -5.34
N VAL A 44 5.22 6.18 -5.27
CA VAL A 44 4.07 6.83 -4.63
C VAL A 44 2.77 6.44 -5.33
N GLU A 45 2.80 6.27 -6.65
CA GLU A 45 1.63 5.90 -7.45
C GLU A 45 1.16 4.47 -7.14
N ASP A 46 2.08 3.59 -6.75
CA ASP A 46 1.76 2.21 -6.37
C ASP A 46 0.97 2.13 -5.06
N VAL A 47 1.14 3.11 -4.16
CA VAL A 47 0.55 3.11 -2.82
C VAL A 47 -1.00 3.14 -2.86
N GLU A 48 -1.59 3.71 -3.90
CA GLU A 48 -3.05 3.76 -4.08
C GLU A 48 -3.70 2.37 -4.13
N LYS A 49 -2.94 1.33 -4.53
CA LYS A 49 -3.42 -0.06 -4.61
C LYS A 49 -3.40 -0.80 -3.27
N ILE A 50 -2.74 -0.24 -2.26
CA ILE A 50 -2.62 -0.87 -0.94
C ILE A 50 -3.98 -0.92 -0.25
N VAL A 51 -4.36 -2.07 0.28
CA VAL A 51 -5.58 -2.25 1.07
C VAL A 51 -5.28 -2.88 2.43
N PHE A 52 -6.15 -2.56 3.39
CA PHE A 52 -6.18 -3.17 4.71
C PHE A 52 -7.66 -3.42 5.08
N ASP A 53 -8.15 -4.61 4.71
CA ASP A 53 -9.52 -5.07 4.95
C ASP A 53 -9.69 -5.83 6.26
#